data_AF-A0A7X9G3Z8-F1
#
_entry.id   AF-A0A7X9G3Z8-F1
#
_cell.length_a   1.000
_cell.length_b   1.000
_cell.length_c   1.000
_cell.angle_alpha   90.00
_cell.angle_beta   90.00
_cell.angle_gamma   90.00
#
_symmetry.space_group_name_H-M   'P 1'
#
loop_
_entity.id
_entity.type
_entity.pdbx_description
1 polymer ?
#
loop_
_entity_poly.entity_id
_entity_poly.type
_entity_poly.pdbx_seq_one_letter_code
_entity_poly.pdbx_strand_id
1 'polypeptide(L)'
;MKRKDNAKNSQIMSEEEKRILRIIIPETEPLPYPTRTLAMSIGPDAEEFVIPDCEKAQVLQELYPFASPPDINETMFDLHESKPFRVGDFKVIREDNRNFLVSPYYAKSGGMVIDWITGEESESGKRTMLLRKPKEKDEQAPDAVIGNVQVIKTGSCEASTPEA
;
A
#
# COMPACT_ATOMS: atom_id res chain seq x y z
N MET A 1 -30.51 -4.15 -9.41
CA MET A 1 -30.06 -5.05 -8.34
C MET A 1 -28.53 -5.13 -8.19
N LYS A 2 -27.74 -5.42 -9.24
CA LYS A 2 -26.31 -5.79 -9.14
C LYS A 2 -25.35 -4.87 -8.35
N ARG A 3 -25.57 -3.55 -8.30
CA ARG A 3 -24.63 -2.61 -7.65
C ARG A 3 -24.58 -2.74 -6.13
N LYS A 4 -25.73 -3.02 -5.49
CA LYS A 4 -25.80 -3.18 -4.02
C LYS A 4 -25.14 -4.47 -3.56
N ASP A 5 -25.32 -5.55 -4.33
CA ASP A 5 -24.71 -6.86 -4.04
C ASP A 5 -23.19 -6.80 -4.18
N ASN A 6 -22.68 -6.11 -5.21
CA ASN A 6 -21.24 -5.93 -5.39
C ASN A 6 -20.61 -5.10 -4.27
N ALA A 7 -21.26 -4.01 -3.86
CA ALA A 7 -20.77 -3.17 -2.77
C ALA A 7 -20.68 -3.95 -1.45
N LYS A 8 -21.70 -4.75 -1.14
CA LYS A 8 -21.71 -5.60 0.05
C LYS A 8 -20.59 -6.65 0.02
N ASN A 9 -20.34 -7.27 -1.13
CA ASN A 9 -19.26 -8.25 -1.28
C ASN A 9 -17.87 -7.63 -1.13
N SER A 10 -17.62 -6.46 -1.72
CA SER A 10 -16.35 -5.75 -1.55
C SER A 10 -16.12 -5.33 -0.10
N GLN A 11 -17.18 -4.93 0.62
CA GLN A 11 -17.07 -4.62 2.06
C GLN A 11 -16.68 -5.84 2.89
N ILE A 12 -17.30 -6.98 2.60
CA ILE A 12 -17.02 -8.26 3.27
C ILE A 12 -15.54 -8.60 3.05
N MET A 13 -15.10 -8.67 1.79
CA MET A 13 -13.71 -9.04 1.44
C MET A 13 -12.66 -8.15 2.10
N SER A 14 -12.87 -6.83 2.09
CA SER A 14 -11.94 -5.89 2.75
C SER A 14 -11.86 -6.14 4.27
N GLU A 15 -12.95 -6.51 4.93
CA GLU A 15 -12.93 -6.83 6.36
C GLU A 15 -12.20 -8.15 6.67
N GLU A 16 -12.32 -9.16 5.81
CA GLU A 16 -11.52 -10.39 5.94
C GLU A 16 -10.03 -10.13 5.72
N GLU A 17 -9.66 -9.34 4.72
CA GLU A 17 -8.27 -8.94 4.46
C GLU A 17 -7.71 -8.15 5.64
N LYS A 18 -8.45 -7.17 6.16
CA LYS A 18 -8.06 -6.44 7.37
C LYS A 18 -7.89 -7.38 8.56
N ARG A 19 -8.76 -8.40 8.71
CA ARG A 19 -8.61 -9.39 9.78
C ARG A 19 -7.30 -10.17 9.66
N ILE A 20 -6.89 -10.56 8.46
CA ILE A 20 -5.59 -11.21 8.22
C ILE A 20 -4.45 -10.23 8.51
N LEU A 21 -4.53 -9.01 7.98
CA LEU A 21 -3.48 -8.00 8.15
C LEU A 21 -3.32 -7.56 9.61
N ARG A 22 -4.38 -7.54 10.42
CA ARG A 22 -4.29 -7.29 11.87
C ARG A 22 -3.46 -8.33 12.64
N ILE A 23 -3.32 -9.55 12.09
CA ILE A 23 -2.48 -10.61 12.67
C ILE A 23 -1.01 -10.40 12.30
N ILE A 24 -0.75 -9.88 11.10
CA ILE A 24 0.61 -9.75 10.54
C ILE A 24 1.23 -8.39 10.91
N ILE A 25 0.42 -7.33 10.91
CA ILE A 25 0.83 -5.94 11.15
C ILE A 25 0.56 -5.59 12.62
N PRO A 26 1.60 -5.31 13.41
CA PRO A 26 1.45 -4.91 14.82
C PRO A 26 0.86 -3.50 14.94
N GLU A 27 0.34 -3.18 16.13
CA GLU A 27 -0.04 -1.81 16.48
C GLU A 27 1.19 -0.92 16.57
N THR A 28 1.07 0.30 16.07
CA THR A 28 2.13 1.29 16.08
C THR A 28 1.55 2.68 16.30
N GLU A 29 2.39 3.63 16.71
CA GLU A 29 2.02 5.04 16.72
C GLU A 29 1.61 5.53 15.32
N PRO A 30 0.81 6.61 15.23
CA PRO A 30 0.55 7.29 13.96
C PRO A 30 1.85 7.77 13.32
N LEU A 31 1.89 7.74 11.98
CA LEU A 31 3.00 8.33 11.24
C LEU A 31 3.05 9.86 11.45
N PRO A 32 4.23 10.49 11.33
CA PRO A 32 4.41 11.93 11.53
C PRO A 32 3.92 12.78 10.33
N TYR A 33 2.83 12.36 9.67
CA TYR A 33 2.25 13.01 8.50
C TYR A 33 0.87 13.56 8.83
N PRO A 34 0.45 14.68 8.20
CA PRO A 34 -0.91 15.15 8.33
C PRO A 34 -1.88 14.11 7.74
N THR A 35 -3.08 14.05 8.30
CA THR A 35 -4.15 13.17 7.81
C THR A 35 -5.25 13.96 7.13
N ARG A 36 -6.02 13.27 6.29
CA ARG A 36 -7.26 13.77 5.70
C ARG A 36 -8.32 12.67 5.68
N THR A 37 -9.58 13.08 5.63
CA THR A 37 -10.68 12.16 5.38
C THR A 37 -10.62 11.64 3.94
N LEU A 38 -10.64 10.32 3.78
CA LEU A 38 -10.77 9.61 2.52
C LEU A 38 -12.20 9.09 2.38
N ALA A 39 -12.98 9.74 1.51
CA ALA A 39 -14.37 9.37 1.28
C ALA A 39 -14.45 7.97 0.65
N MET A 40 -15.10 7.03 1.34
CA MET A 40 -15.23 5.66 0.89
C MET A 40 -16.52 5.47 0.07
N SER A 41 -16.43 4.69 -1.02
CA SER A 41 -17.61 4.30 -1.81
C SER A 41 -18.47 3.27 -1.07
N ILE A 42 -17.89 2.60 -0.08
CA ILE A 42 -18.47 1.49 0.67
C ILE A 42 -17.94 1.56 2.10
N GLY A 43 -18.82 1.49 3.10
CA GLY A 43 -18.43 1.59 4.51
C GLY A 43 -18.25 3.04 4.99
N PRO A 44 -17.77 3.23 6.23
CA PRO A 44 -17.43 4.55 6.76
C PRO A 44 -16.21 5.14 6.05
N ASP A 45 -16.08 6.46 6.07
CA ASP A 45 -14.89 7.14 5.56
C ASP A 45 -13.64 6.71 6.34
N ALA A 46 -12.51 6.66 5.64
CA ALA A 46 -11.22 6.30 6.22
C ALA A 46 -10.37 7.54 6.54
N GLU A 47 -9.37 7.38 7.39
CA GLU A 47 -8.34 8.40 7.63
C GLU A 47 -7.10 8.06 6.80
N GLU A 48 -6.68 8.94 5.88
CA GLU A 48 -5.53 8.76 5.00
C GLU A 48 -4.39 9.72 5.39
N PHE A 49 -3.16 9.21 5.49
CA PHE A 49 -1.97 10.06 5.62
C PHE A 49 -1.61 10.72 4.29
N VAL A 50 -1.31 12.02 4.33
CA VAL A 50 -0.80 12.78 3.19
C VAL A 50 0.73 12.73 3.21
N ILE A 51 1.27 11.70 2.56
CA ILE A 51 2.72 11.44 2.48
C ILE A 51 3.30 12.15 1.24
N PRO A 52 4.38 12.94 1.38
CA PRO A 52 5.07 13.53 0.22
C PRO A 52 5.64 12.46 -0.71
N ASP A 53 5.60 12.71 -2.02
CA ASP A 53 6.12 11.76 -3.03
C ASP A 53 7.60 11.40 -2.79
N CYS A 54 8.39 12.36 -2.28
CA CYS A 54 9.81 12.16 -2.00
C CYS A 54 10.07 11.18 -0.84
N GLU A 55 9.08 10.93 0.02
CA GLU A 55 9.17 10.04 1.18
C GLU A 55 8.46 8.69 0.97
N LYS A 56 7.66 8.55 -0.09
CA LYS A 56 6.86 7.32 -0.31
C LYS A 56 7.70 6.05 -0.44
N ALA A 57 8.89 6.12 -1.03
CA ALA A 57 9.79 4.97 -1.14
C ALA A 57 10.22 4.46 0.25
N GLN A 58 10.54 5.37 1.17
CA GLN A 58 10.91 5.02 2.54
C GLN A 58 9.71 4.45 3.30
N VAL A 59 8.55 5.10 3.22
CA VAL A 59 7.33 4.61 3.90
C VAL A 59 6.92 3.22 3.41
N LEU A 60 7.04 2.95 2.10
CA LEU A 60 6.80 1.63 1.54
C LEU A 60 7.75 0.59 2.16
N GLN A 61 9.05 0.90 2.23
CA GLN A 61 10.05 -0.01 2.78
C GLN A 61 9.82 -0.34 4.27
N GLU A 62 9.31 0.62 5.04
CA GLU A 62 9.03 0.46 6.47
C GLU A 62 7.73 -0.30 6.75
N LEU A 63 6.68 -0.07 5.95
CA LEU A 63 5.35 -0.61 6.24
C LEU A 63 5.00 -1.90 5.49
N TYR A 64 5.78 -2.29 4.47
CA TYR A 64 5.45 -3.45 3.66
C TYR A 64 5.54 -4.75 4.49
N PRO A 65 4.43 -5.50 4.66
CA PRO A 65 4.37 -6.59 5.64
C PRO A 65 4.97 -7.92 5.12
N PHE A 66 5.41 -7.96 3.86
CA PHE A 66 5.93 -9.17 3.24
C PHE A 66 7.42 -9.05 2.90
N ALA A 67 8.05 -10.17 2.56
CA ALA A 67 9.44 -10.16 2.11
C ALA A 67 9.60 -9.35 0.81
N SER A 68 10.61 -8.49 0.75
CA SER A 68 11.00 -7.71 -0.45
C SER A 68 9.90 -6.77 -0.97
N PRO A 69 9.83 -5.51 -0.52
CA PRO A 69 8.89 -4.53 -1.07
C PRO A 69 9.10 -4.29 -2.57
N PRO A 70 8.02 -3.96 -3.32
CA PRO A 70 8.12 -3.53 -4.71
C PRO A 70 8.90 -2.24 -4.87
N ASP A 71 9.46 -2.00 -6.07
CA ASP A 71 10.04 -0.69 -6.37
C ASP A 71 8.92 0.36 -6.49
N ILE A 72 9.18 1.61 -6.07
CA ILE A 72 8.18 2.67 -6.10
C ILE A 72 7.68 2.96 -7.52
N ASN A 73 8.50 2.70 -8.54
CA ASN A 73 8.16 2.89 -9.96
C ASN A 73 7.64 1.61 -10.62
N GLU A 74 7.63 0.48 -9.92
CA GLU A 74 7.10 -0.79 -10.44
C GLU A 74 5.59 -0.68 -10.67
N THR A 75 5.09 -1.43 -11.65
CA THR A 75 3.65 -1.58 -11.88
C THR A 75 3.18 -2.87 -11.21
N MET A 76 2.18 -2.74 -10.33
CA MET A 76 1.49 -3.88 -9.73
C MET A 76 0.03 -3.90 -10.16
N PHE A 77 -0.66 -4.99 -9.89
CA PHE A 77 -2.07 -5.15 -10.23
C PHE A 77 -2.88 -5.32 -8.94
N ASP A 78 -3.98 -4.58 -8.85
CA ASP A 78 -4.95 -4.67 -7.76
C ASP A 78 -6.04 -5.68 -8.17
N LEU A 79 -6.18 -6.77 -7.41
CA LEU A 79 -7.18 -7.80 -7.65
C LEU A 79 -8.62 -7.31 -7.53
N HIS A 80 -8.92 -6.38 -6.64
CA HIS A 80 -10.28 -5.86 -6.42
C HIS A 80 -10.80 -5.09 -7.63
N GLU A 81 -9.94 -4.27 -8.23
CA GLU A 81 -10.31 -3.48 -9.42
C GLU A 81 -9.96 -4.16 -10.73
N SER A 82 -9.16 -5.23 -10.68
CA SER A 82 -8.57 -5.86 -11.85
C SER A 82 -7.82 -4.84 -12.74
N LYS A 83 -7.01 -3.99 -12.12
CA LYS A 83 -6.29 -2.89 -12.80
C LYS A 83 -4.83 -2.80 -12.40
N PRO A 84 -3.94 -2.48 -13.36
CA PRO A 84 -2.58 -2.10 -13.03
C PRO A 84 -2.54 -0.72 -12.37
N PHE A 85 -1.56 -0.51 -11.50
CA PHE A 85 -1.23 0.78 -10.90
C PHE A 85 0.28 0.89 -10.67
N ARG A 86 0.81 2.12 -10.66
CA ARG A 86 2.19 2.37 -10.24
C ARG A 86 2.24 2.26 -8.72
N VAL A 87 3.18 1.50 -8.18
CA VAL A 87 3.31 1.26 -6.73
C VAL A 87 3.31 2.57 -5.97
N GLY A 88 4.07 3.58 -6.40
CA GLY A 88 4.12 4.91 -5.78
C GLY A 88 2.80 5.67 -5.69
N ASP A 89 1.72 5.19 -6.31
CA ASP A 89 0.39 5.76 -6.16
C ASP A 89 -0.35 5.20 -4.94
N PHE A 90 0.26 4.29 -4.18
CA PHE A 90 -0.31 3.72 -2.94
C PHE A 90 -0.75 4.79 -1.95
N LYS A 91 -1.66 4.39 -1.06
CA LYS A 91 -2.14 5.19 0.06
C LYS A 91 -1.79 4.50 1.37
N VAL A 92 -1.72 5.29 2.44
CA VAL A 92 -1.63 4.75 3.81
C VAL A 92 -2.83 5.24 4.60
N ILE A 93 -3.56 4.31 5.21
CA ILE A 93 -4.68 4.64 6.08
C ILE A 93 -4.36 4.33 7.54
N ARG A 94 -5.01 5.06 8.45
CA ARG A 94 -4.97 4.83 9.88
C ARG A 94 -6.26 4.12 10.32
N GLU A 95 -6.12 2.92 10.87
CA GLU A 95 -7.26 2.15 11.37
C GLU A 95 -6.78 1.19 12.47
N ASP A 96 -7.57 0.98 13.53
CA ASP A 96 -7.24 0.06 14.64
C ASP A 96 -5.80 0.20 15.16
N ASN A 97 -5.34 1.42 15.40
CA ASN A 97 -3.96 1.74 15.83
C ASN A 97 -2.85 1.21 14.92
N ARG A 98 -3.13 1.01 13.62
CA ARG A 98 -2.20 0.49 12.62
C ARG A 98 -2.13 1.39 11.39
N ASN A 99 -1.01 1.32 10.69
CA ASN A 99 -0.77 2.02 9.43
C ASN A 99 -0.84 1.00 8.29
N PHE A 100 -1.91 1.00 7.51
CA PHE A 100 -2.10 0.03 6.43
C PHE A 100 -1.71 0.61 5.08
N LEU A 101 -0.85 -0.10 4.34
CA LEU A 101 -0.66 0.11 2.91
C LEU A 101 -1.89 -0.39 2.16
N VAL A 102 -2.44 0.46 1.29
CA VAL A 102 -3.63 0.14 0.49
C VAL A 102 -3.48 0.64 -0.94
N SER A 103 -4.19 -0.03 -1.85
CA SER A 103 -4.20 0.31 -3.28
C SER A 103 -4.62 1.78 -3.49
N PRO A 104 -4.17 2.45 -4.57
CA PRO A 104 -4.74 3.73 -4.99
C PRO A 104 -6.26 3.68 -5.16
N TYR A 105 -6.83 2.49 -5.39
CA TYR A 105 -8.27 2.27 -5.57
C TYR A 105 -9.01 1.89 -4.28
N TYR A 106 -8.35 1.90 -3.12
CA TYR A 106 -8.96 1.53 -1.83
C TYR A 106 -10.31 2.21 -1.57
N ALA A 107 -10.42 3.51 -1.84
CA ALA A 107 -11.66 4.27 -1.66
C ALA A 107 -12.85 3.76 -2.48
N LYS A 108 -12.58 3.04 -3.58
CA LYS A 108 -13.61 2.53 -4.47
C LYS A 108 -14.02 1.09 -4.13
N SER A 109 -13.04 0.24 -3.85
CA SER A 109 -13.23 -1.21 -3.78
C SER A 109 -12.67 -1.87 -2.53
N GLY A 110 -11.88 -1.16 -1.72
CA GLY A 110 -11.27 -1.69 -0.50
C GLY A 110 -9.97 -2.47 -0.70
N GLY A 111 -9.34 -2.42 -1.89
CA GLY A 111 -8.14 -3.22 -2.19
C GLY A 111 -6.96 -2.93 -1.26
N MET A 112 -6.46 -3.98 -0.59
CA MET A 112 -5.42 -3.94 0.42
C MET A 112 -4.05 -4.35 -0.15
N VAL A 113 -2.96 -4.21 0.62
CA VAL A 113 -1.61 -4.62 0.19
C VAL A 113 -1.50 -6.11 -0.17
N ILE A 114 -2.33 -6.98 0.41
CA ILE A 114 -2.36 -8.41 0.09
C ILE A 114 -2.91 -8.71 -1.31
N ASP A 115 -3.65 -7.76 -1.90
CA ASP A 115 -4.21 -7.87 -3.24
C ASP A 115 -3.24 -7.43 -4.34
N TRP A 116 -2.05 -6.99 -3.96
CA TRP A 116 -1.05 -6.50 -4.89
C TRP A 116 -0.27 -7.67 -5.45
N ILE A 117 -0.38 -7.87 -6.76
CA ILE A 117 0.33 -8.94 -7.45
C ILE A 117 1.15 -8.38 -8.63
N THR A 118 2.21 -9.11 -8.99
CA THR A 118 2.92 -8.87 -10.25
C THR A 118 2.12 -9.50 -11.39
N GLY A 119 1.77 -8.70 -12.39
CA GLY A 119 1.16 -9.19 -13.62
C GLY A 119 2.20 -9.24 -14.74
N GLU A 120 2.41 -10.41 -15.34
CA GLU A 120 3.01 -10.49 -16.67
C GLU A 120 1.89 -10.68 -17.70
N GLU A 121 1.91 -9.86 -18.75
CA GLU A 121 1.16 -10.16 -19.98
C GLU A 121 1.96 -11.23 -20.73
N SER A 122 1.41 -12.45 -20.79
CA SER A 122 1.97 -13.44 -21.73
C SER A 122 1.62 -13.03 -23.16
N GLU A 123 2.51 -13.34 -24.13
CA GLU A 123 2.30 -13.08 -25.57
C GLU A 123 0.99 -13.67 -26.12
N SER A 124 0.34 -14.58 -25.39
CA SER A 124 -0.97 -15.16 -25.72
C SER A 124 -2.18 -14.28 -25.35
N GLY A 125 -1.96 -13.06 -24.83
CA GLY A 125 -3.02 -12.18 -24.33
C GLY A 125 -3.68 -12.66 -23.03
N LYS A 126 -3.16 -13.74 -22.44
CA LYS A 126 -3.58 -14.25 -21.12
C LYS A 126 -2.68 -13.64 -20.04
N ARG A 127 -3.28 -12.91 -19.10
CA ARG A 127 -2.55 -12.43 -17.91
C ARG A 127 -2.24 -13.63 -17.02
N THR A 128 -0.96 -13.84 -16.75
CA THR A 128 -0.52 -14.81 -15.76
C THR A 128 -0.18 -14.05 -14.49
N MET A 129 -0.87 -14.38 -13.40
CA MET A 129 -0.56 -13.83 -12.09
C MET A 129 0.63 -14.58 -11.53
N LEU A 130 1.71 -13.87 -11.22
CA LEU A 130 2.90 -14.45 -10.61
C LEU A 130 3.01 -13.98 -9.16
N LEU A 131 3.32 -14.92 -8.27
CA LEU A 131 3.78 -14.59 -6.93
C LEU A 131 5.24 -14.13 -7.03
N ARG A 132 5.55 -12.96 -6.45
CA ARG A 132 6.89 -12.39 -6.57
C ARG A 132 7.91 -13.33 -5.92
N LYS A 133 8.97 -13.66 -6.66
CA LYS A 133 10.10 -14.40 -6.09
C LYS A 133 10.88 -13.47 -5.14
N PRO A 134 11.40 -13.97 -4.01
CA PRO A 134 12.29 -13.18 -3.17
C PRO A 134 13.50 -12.74 -4.00
N LYS A 135 13.91 -11.47 -3.88
CA LYS A 135 15.18 -11.01 -4.46
C LYS A 135 16.31 -11.78 -3.78
N GLU A 136 17.26 -12.29 -4.58
CA GLU A 136 18.49 -12.88 -4.03
C GLU A 136 19.17 -11.84 -3.12
N LYS A 137 19.58 -12.26 -1.92
CA LYS A 137 20.22 -11.36 -0.96
C LYS A 137 21.60 -10.99 -1.49
N ASP A 138 21.80 -9.73 -1.86
CA ASP A 138 23.13 -9.15 -1.78
C ASP A 138 23.56 -9.19 -0.31
N GLU A 139 24.70 -9.82 -0.03
CA GLU A 139 25.24 -10.06 1.31
C GLU A 139 25.65 -8.76 2.01
N GLN A 140 24.71 -7.88 2.38
CA GLN A 140 24.83 -6.97 3.53
C GLN A 140 23.47 -6.31 3.81
N ALA A 141 22.63 -6.93 4.62
CA ALA A 141 21.51 -6.24 5.27
C ALA A 141 21.80 -6.22 6.78
N PRO A 142 21.81 -5.06 7.45
CA PRO A 142 21.86 -5.04 8.91
C PRO A 142 20.58 -5.68 9.47
N ASP A 143 20.75 -6.46 10.54
CA ASP A 143 19.66 -7.10 11.27
C ASP A 143 18.50 -6.13 11.53
N ALA A 144 17.27 -6.64 11.38
CA ALA A 144 16.06 -5.90 11.74
C ALA A 144 16.11 -5.55 13.24
N VAL A 145 16.56 -4.33 13.55
CA VAL A 145 16.49 -3.77 14.89
C VAL A 145 15.02 -3.44 15.14
N ILE A 146 14.32 -4.33 15.83
CA ILE A 146 13.09 -4.00 16.55
C ILE A 146 13.51 -3.10 17.71
N GLY A 147 13.59 -1.81 17.44
CA GLY A 147 13.94 -0.78 18.41
C GLY A 147 13.18 0.48 18.07
N ASN A 148 12.69 1.19 19.09
CA ASN A 148 11.98 2.46 18.95
C ASN A 148 12.81 3.43 18.10
N VAL A 149 12.42 3.66 16.85
CA VAL A 149 13.10 4.61 15.96
C VAL A 149 12.35 5.93 15.99
N GLN A 150 13.04 6.94 16.50
CA GLN A 150 12.68 8.34 16.42
C GLN A 150 12.87 8.79 14.96
N VAL A 151 11.80 9.30 14.35
CA VAL A 151 11.83 9.82 12.98
C VAL A 151 12.87 10.93 12.90
N ILE A 152 14.00 10.63 12.26
CA ILE A 152 15.03 11.62 11.98
C ILE A 152 14.53 12.42 10.77
N LYS A 153 13.99 13.62 11.03
CA LYS A 153 13.70 14.61 10.00
C LYS A 153 15.01 15.01 9.32
N THR A 154 15.26 14.50 8.13
CA THR A 154 16.24 15.09 7.21
C THR A 154 15.69 15.08 5.80
N GLY A 155 15.26 16.24 5.31
CA GLY A 155 14.90 16.45 3.91
C GLY A 155 13.55 17.14 3.74
N SER A 156 13.55 18.46 3.76
CA SER A 156 12.51 19.22 3.06
C SER A 156 12.53 18.78 1.60
N CYS A 157 11.40 18.34 1.04
CA CYS A 157 11.29 18.16 -0.41
C CYS A 157 11.43 19.55 -1.06
N GLU A 158 12.66 20.01 -1.35
CA GLU A 158 12.85 21.21 -2.15
C GLU A 158 12.42 20.90 -3.58
N ALA A 159 11.33 21.55 -4.01
CA ALA A 159 10.86 21.48 -5.38
C ALA A 159 11.93 22.09 -6.29
N SER A 160 12.51 21.28 -7.16
CA SER A 160 13.30 21.78 -8.29
C SER A 160 12.38 22.61 -9.19
N THR A 161 12.45 23.93 -9.07
CA THR A 161 11.88 24.85 -10.06
C THR A 161 12.51 24.57 -11.42
N PRO A 162 11.74 24.42 -12.51
CA PRO A 162 12.31 24.38 -13.84
C PRO A 162 12.86 25.78 -14.15
N GLU A 163 14.15 25.83 -14.50
CA GLU A 163 14.79 27.02 -15.05
C GLU A 163 14.10 27.40 -16.37
N ALA A 164 13.75 28.67 -16.50
CA ALA A 164 13.08 29.25 -17.67
C ALA A 164 14.08 29.72 -18.73
#